data_AF-A0AA96XQU0-F1
#
_entry.id   AF-A0AA96XQU0-F1
#
_cell.length_a   1.000
_cell.length_b   1.000
_cell.length_c   1.000
_cell.angle_alpha   90.00
_cell.angle_beta   90.00
_cell.angle_gamma   90.00
#
_symmetry.space_group_name_H-M   'P 1'
#
loop_
_entity.id
_entity.type
_entity.pdbx_description
1 polymer ?
#
loop_
_entity_poly.entity_id
_entity_poly.type
_entity_poly.pdbx_seq_one_letter_code
_entity_poly.pdbx_strand_id
1 'polypeptide(L)'
;MSRRLRKRLSAGVEAFEAFNQVQVHLLELAHAHVERLVLEQFLEGVADVKDPGLKTVLGRLCDLYGLSCLESANGWFQEHGWLEGTKAKAIRKEVTRLCAELRPDAVALVNAFGVPDTCLAAPIGLGHLSP
;
A
#
# COMPACT_ATOMS: atom_id res chain seq x y z
N MET A 1 -15.20 -8.54 -11.25
CA MET A 1 -16.31 -7.61 -10.93
C MET A 1 -17.15 -7.17 -12.13
N SER A 2 -16.62 -7.16 -13.35
CA SER A 2 -17.43 -6.98 -14.58
C SER A 2 -18.67 -7.90 -14.63
N ARG A 3 -18.59 -9.12 -14.07
CA ARG A 3 -19.73 -10.04 -13.95
C ARG A 3 -20.90 -9.51 -13.10
N ARG A 4 -20.65 -8.77 -12.00
CA ARG A 4 -21.74 -8.24 -11.14
C ARG A 4 -22.49 -7.09 -11.82
N LEU A 5 -21.74 -6.16 -12.41
CA LEU A 5 -22.31 -5.06 -13.20
C LEU A 5 -23.06 -5.61 -14.43
N ARG A 6 -22.42 -6.50 -15.21
CA ARG A 6 -23.06 -7.15 -16.36
C ARG A 6 -24.33 -7.89 -15.96
N LYS A 7 -24.35 -8.61 -14.84
CA LYS A 7 -25.54 -9.30 -14.35
C LYS A 7 -26.72 -8.34 -14.10
N ARG A 8 -26.46 -7.16 -13.52
CA ARG A 8 -27.52 -6.16 -13.26
C ARG A 8 -28.02 -5.48 -14.54
N LEU A 9 -27.10 -5.14 -15.45
CA LEU A 9 -27.46 -4.61 -16.78
C LEU A 9 -28.29 -5.62 -17.58
N SER A 10 -27.90 -6.90 -17.58
CA SER A 10 -28.67 -7.98 -18.22
C SER A 10 -30.01 -8.26 -17.56
N ALA A 11 -30.21 -7.84 -16.31
CA ALA A 11 -31.49 -7.93 -15.60
C ALA A 11 -32.39 -6.70 -15.84
N GLY A 12 -32.00 -5.78 -16.75
CA GLY A 12 -32.78 -4.59 -17.10
C GLY A 12 -32.69 -3.44 -16.09
N VAL A 13 -31.74 -3.50 -15.16
CA VAL A 13 -31.48 -2.37 -14.25
C VAL A 13 -30.82 -1.24 -15.05
N GLU A 14 -31.35 -0.03 -14.93
CA GLU A 14 -30.79 1.19 -15.53
C GLU A 14 -29.30 1.34 -15.22
N ALA A 15 -28.51 1.79 -16.19
CA ALA A 15 -27.06 1.70 -16.11
C ALA A 15 -26.45 2.47 -14.92
N PHE A 16 -26.99 3.65 -14.62
CA PHE A 16 -26.56 4.46 -13.48
C PHE A 16 -26.88 3.78 -12.15
N GLU A 17 -28.07 3.18 -12.04
CA GLU A 17 -28.50 2.48 -10.84
C GLU A 17 -27.71 1.17 -10.64
N ALA A 18 -27.49 0.41 -11.73
CA ALA A 18 -26.66 -0.78 -11.72
C ALA A 18 -25.22 -0.47 -11.28
N PHE A 19 -24.69 0.69 -11.67
CA PHE A 19 -23.38 1.18 -11.28
C PHE A 19 -23.34 1.53 -9.78
N ASN A 20 -24.29 2.33 -9.29
CA ASN A 20 -24.38 2.69 -7.87
C ASN A 20 -24.46 1.45 -6.98
N GLN A 21 -25.24 0.45 -7.38
CA GLN A 21 -25.40 -0.81 -6.65
C GLN A 21 -24.12 -1.67 -6.56
N VAL A 22 -23.08 -1.37 -7.34
CA VAL A 22 -21.79 -2.07 -7.30
C VAL A 22 -20.61 -1.12 -7.05
N GLN A 23 -20.87 0.14 -6.71
CA GLN A 23 -19.84 1.19 -6.65
C GLN A 23 -18.72 0.87 -5.64
N VAL A 24 -19.07 0.39 -4.44
CA VAL A 24 -18.09 0.02 -3.39
C VAL A 24 -17.07 -0.98 -3.93
N HIS A 25 -17.58 -2.01 -4.61
CA HIS A 25 -16.75 -3.00 -5.27
C HIS A 25 -15.87 -2.36 -6.36
N LEU A 26 -16.42 -1.51 -7.23
CA LEU A 26 -15.61 -0.85 -8.25
C LEU A 26 -14.47 -0.01 -7.66
N LEU A 27 -14.72 0.66 -6.52
CA LEU A 27 -13.71 1.41 -5.80
C LEU A 27 -12.63 0.49 -5.23
N GLU A 28 -12.99 -0.61 -4.56
CA GLU A 28 -12.04 -1.63 -4.07
C GLU A 28 -11.14 -2.17 -5.19
N LEU A 29 -11.72 -2.45 -6.37
CA LEU A 29 -10.97 -2.89 -7.54
C LEU A 29 -10.00 -1.81 -8.05
N ALA A 30 -10.44 -0.55 -8.09
CA ALA A 30 -9.61 0.55 -8.52
C ALA A 30 -8.42 0.74 -7.57
N HIS A 31 -8.65 0.68 -6.25
CA HIS A 31 -7.57 0.72 -5.26
C HIS A 31 -6.58 -0.42 -5.44
N ALA A 32 -7.05 -1.67 -5.51
CA ALA A 32 -6.17 -2.83 -5.72
C ALA A 32 -5.37 -2.74 -7.04
N HIS A 33 -5.96 -2.15 -8.09
CA HIS A 33 -5.27 -1.91 -9.35
C HIS A 33 -4.14 -0.89 -9.20
N VAL A 34 -4.39 0.22 -8.50
CA VAL A 34 -3.39 1.26 -8.23
C VAL A 34 -2.29 0.73 -7.33
N GLU A 35 -2.63 0.00 -6.26
CA GLU A 35 -1.63 -0.63 -5.38
C GLU A 35 -0.69 -1.56 -6.14
N ARG A 36 -1.23 -2.38 -7.05
CA ARG A 36 -0.43 -3.25 -7.92
C ARG A 36 0.52 -2.42 -8.80
N LEU A 37 0.03 -1.34 -9.44
CA LEU A 37 0.87 -0.49 -10.29
C LEU A 37 1.99 0.18 -9.48
N VAL A 38 1.68 0.69 -8.29
CA VAL A 38 2.69 1.29 -7.40
C VAL A 38 3.74 0.26 -7.02
N LEU A 39 3.33 -0.97 -6.66
CA LEU A 39 4.27 -2.04 -6.32
C LEU A 39 5.15 -2.43 -7.51
N GLU A 40 4.58 -2.54 -8.71
CA GLU A 40 5.32 -2.84 -9.94
C GLU A 40 6.37 -1.76 -10.22
N GLN A 41 5.99 -0.48 -10.20
CA GLN A 41 6.94 0.61 -10.40
C GLN A 41 7.99 0.71 -9.28
N PHE A 42 7.63 0.37 -8.05
CA PHE A 42 8.58 0.37 -6.93
C PHE A 42 9.62 -0.74 -7.12
N LEU A 43 9.20 -1.96 -7.48
CA LEU A 43 10.11 -3.07 -7.79
C LEU A 43 11.08 -2.72 -8.93
N GLU A 44 10.57 -2.12 -10.00
CA GLU A 44 11.40 -1.61 -11.11
C GLU A 44 12.42 -0.57 -10.62
N GLY A 45 11.95 0.42 -9.84
CA GLY A 45 12.81 1.46 -9.27
C GLY A 45 13.92 0.88 -8.38
N VAL A 46 13.61 -0.11 -7.54
CA VAL A 46 14.60 -0.81 -6.70
C VAL A 46 15.58 -1.62 -7.56
N ALA A 47 15.12 -2.24 -8.65
CA ALA A 47 15.98 -3.01 -9.54
C ALA A 47 17.10 -2.16 -10.16
N ASP A 48 16.79 -0.90 -10.49
CA ASP A 48 17.71 0.04 -11.13
C ASP A 48 18.78 0.64 -10.21
N VAL A 49 18.58 0.58 -8.88
CA VAL A 49 19.53 1.09 -7.88
C VAL A 49 20.87 0.37 -7.99
N LYS A 50 21.95 1.15 -8.11
CA LYS A 50 23.32 0.63 -8.24
C LYS A 50 24.01 0.41 -6.90
N ASP A 51 23.74 1.26 -5.92
CA ASP A 51 24.32 1.13 -4.59
C ASP A 51 23.68 -0.06 -3.84
N PRO A 52 24.46 -1.08 -3.43
CA PRO A 52 23.91 -2.27 -2.79
C PRO A 52 23.24 -2.00 -1.43
N GLY A 53 23.74 -1.02 -0.68
CA GLY A 53 23.19 -0.65 0.63
C GLY A 53 21.81 -0.03 0.48
N LEU A 54 21.71 0.99 -0.38
CA LEU A 54 20.47 1.66 -0.73
C LEU A 54 19.46 0.69 -1.34
N LYS A 55 19.90 -0.20 -2.23
CA LYS A 55 19.04 -1.22 -2.83
C LYS A 55 18.43 -2.13 -1.75
N THR A 56 19.20 -2.49 -0.73
CA THR A 56 18.71 -3.30 0.39
C THR A 56 17.64 -2.55 1.21
N VAL A 57 17.89 -1.27 1.54
CA VAL A 57 16.93 -0.45 2.31
C VAL A 57 15.64 -0.21 1.52
N LEU A 58 15.74 0.17 0.24
CA LEU A 58 14.57 0.40 -0.61
C LEU A 58 13.81 -0.90 -0.91
N GLY A 59 14.52 -2.03 -1.02
CA GLY A 59 13.90 -3.35 -1.11
C GLY A 59 13.02 -3.68 0.10
N ARG A 60 13.53 -3.45 1.32
CA ARG A 60 12.73 -3.61 2.56
C ARG A 60 11.53 -2.68 2.60
N LEU A 61 11.69 -1.43 2.12
CA LEU A 61 10.59 -0.47 2.05
C LEU A 61 9.52 -0.90 1.03
N CYS A 62 9.93 -1.49 -0.10
CA CYS A 62 9.04 -2.08 -1.09
C CYS A 62 8.29 -3.30 -0.53
N ASP A 63 8.98 -4.19 0.19
CA ASP A 63 8.36 -5.32 0.88
C ASP A 63 7.34 -4.85 1.92
N LEU A 64 7.69 -3.82 2.70
CA LEU A 64 6.80 -3.23 3.70
C LEU A 64 5.54 -2.65 3.03
N TYR A 65 5.70 -1.94 1.91
CA TYR A 65 4.57 -1.42 1.14
C TYR A 65 3.62 -2.55 0.71
N GLY A 66 4.13 -3.57 0.01
CA GLY A 66 3.31 -4.68 -0.47
C GLY A 66 2.60 -5.45 0.66
N LEU A 67 3.31 -5.72 1.75
CA LEU A 67 2.73 -6.40 2.92
C LEU A 67 1.71 -5.53 3.65
N SER A 68 1.88 -4.21 3.69
CA SER A 68 0.91 -3.29 4.30
C SER A 68 -0.41 -3.21 3.52
N CYS A 69 -0.36 -3.27 2.19
CA CYS A 69 -1.55 -3.39 1.34
C CYS A 69 -2.28 -4.71 1.62
N LEU A 70 -1.55 -5.83 1.69
CA LEU A 70 -2.13 -7.13 2.02
C LEU A 70 -2.73 -7.19 3.43
N GLU A 71 -2.06 -6.59 4.43
CA GLU A 71 -2.57 -6.50 5.78
C GLU A 71 -3.87 -5.69 5.84
N SER A 72 -3.94 -4.58 5.12
CA SER A 72 -5.12 -3.70 5.08
C SER A 72 -6.33 -4.40 4.43
N ALA A 73 -6.09 -5.23 3.41
CA ALA A 73 -7.13 -6.00 2.70
C ALA A 73 -7.38 -7.41 3.27
N ASN A 74 -6.77 -7.76 4.40
CA ASN A 74 -6.75 -9.12 4.95
C ASN A 74 -8.15 -9.72 5.21
N GLY A 75 -9.13 -8.91 5.62
CA GLY A 75 -10.52 -9.36 5.83
C GLY A 75 -11.13 -9.90 4.54
N TRP A 76 -11.01 -9.15 3.45
CA TRP A 76 -11.52 -9.54 2.14
C TRP A 76 -10.89 -10.83 1.63
N PHE A 77 -9.57 -10.99 1.78
CA PHE A 77 -8.87 -12.21 1.36
C PHE A 77 -9.27 -13.44 2.18
N GLN A 78 -9.49 -13.28 3.49
CA GLN A 78 -9.98 -14.35 4.35
C GLN A 78 -11.42 -14.76 4.01
N GLU A 79 -12.32 -13.80 3.81
CA GLU A 79 -13.72 -14.05 3.43
C GLU A 79 -13.85 -14.86 2.13
N HIS A 80 -12.93 -14.64 1.20
CA HIS A 80 -12.91 -15.32 -0.10
C HIS A 80 -12.01 -16.57 -0.11
N GLY A 81 -11.42 -16.96 1.02
CA GLY A 81 -10.58 -18.16 1.15
C GLY A 81 -9.21 -18.06 0.46
N TRP A 82 -8.77 -16.86 0.06
CA TRP A 82 -7.46 -16.64 -0.55
C TRP A 82 -6.33 -16.55 0.48
N LEU A 83 -6.65 -16.21 1.73
CA LEU A 83 -5.68 -16.07 2.80
C LEU A 83 -6.19 -16.76 4.06
N GLU A 84 -5.37 -17.64 4.63
CA GLU A 84 -5.67 -18.29 5.90
C GLU A 84 -5.28 -17.40 7.08
N GLY A 85 -5.96 -17.54 8.22
CA GLY A 85 -5.66 -16.77 9.44
C GLY A 85 -4.22 -16.93 9.95
N THR A 86 -3.57 -18.06 9.68
CA THR A 86 -2.15 -18.30 9.97
C THR A 86 -1.24 -17.41 9.13
N LYS A 87 -1.49 -17.32 7.81
CA LYS A 87 -0.75 -16.45 6.89
C LYS A 87 -1.03 -14.98 7.18
N ALA A 88 -2.26 -14.62 7.51
CA ALA A 88 -2.62 -13.27 7.96
C ALA A 88 -1.80 -12.82 9.18
N LYS A 89 -1.65 -13.69 10.18
CA LYS A 89 -0.78 -13.43 11.35
C LYS A 89 0.69 -13.31 10.96
N ALA A 90 1.16 -14.11 10.01
CA ALA A 90 2.52 -14.03 9.50
C ALA A 90 2.79 -12.69 8.81
N ILE A 91 1.87 -12.22 7.95
CA ILE A 91 1.99 -10.90 7.29
C ILE A 91 2.15 -9.79 8.32
N ARG A 92 1.28 -9.74 9.35
CA ARG A 92 1.38 -8.73 10.42
C ARG A 92 2.72 -8.75 11.15
N LYS A 93 3.24 -9.95 11.41
CA LYS A 93 4.56 -10.13 12.05
C LYS A 93 5.68 -9.61 11.15
N GLU A 94 5.61 -9.89 9.85
CA GLU A 94 6.58 -9.40 8.87
C GLU A 94 6.54 -7.88 8.72
N VAL A 95 5.35 -7.26 8.68
CA VAL A 95 5.20 -5.79 8.71
C VAL A 95 5.91 -5.21 9.93
N THR A 96 5.66 -5.78 11.12
CA THR A 96 6.30 -5.33 12.37
C THR A 96 7.83 -5.48 12.31
N ARG A 97 8.32 -6.61 11.77
CA ARG A 97 9.76 -6.86 11.61
C ARG A 97 10.40 -5.84 10.67
N LEU A 98 9.80 -5.59 9.50
CA LEU A 98 10.31 -4.64 8.52
C LEU A 98 10.34 -3.22 9.06
N CYS A 99 9.32 -2.80 9.81
CA CYS A 99 9.33 -1.52 10.52
C CYS A 99 10.51 -1.41 11.49
N ALA A 100 10.85 -2.48 12.21
CA ALA A 100 12.01 -2.50 13.11
C ALA A 100 13.34 -2.44 12.34
N GLU A 101 13.43 -3.14 11.20
CA GLU A 101 14.63 -3.15 10.35
C GLU A 101 14.87 -1.82 9.62
N LEU A 102 13.80 -1.11 9.25
CA LEU A 102 13.87 0.19 8.59
C LEU A 102 14.06 1.36 9.57
N ARG A 103 13.79 1.15 10.87
CA ARG A 103 13.89 2.20 11.89
C ARG A 103 15.22 2.97 11.89
N PRO A 104 16.41 2.34 11.73
CA PRO A 104 17.67 3.07 11.68
C PRO A 104 17.78 4.03 10.49
N ASP A 105 17.12 3.70 9.36
CA ASP A 105 17.18 4.45 8.11
C ASP A 105 15.99 5.43 7.96
N ALA A 106 14.95 5.33 8.79
CA ALA A 106 13.69 6.04 8.63
C ALA A 106 13.85 7.57 8.53
N VAL A 107 14.66 8.18 9.39
CA VAL A 107 14.92 9.62 9.35
C VAL A 107 15.67 10.02 8.08
N ALA A 108 16.67 9.24 7.67
CA ALA A 108 17.43 9.50 6.46
C ALA A 108 16.54 9.38 5.20
N LEU A 109 15.65 8.39 5.16
CA LEU A 109 14.68 8.20 4.07
C LEU A 109 13.72 9.39 3.95
N VAL A 110 13.22 9.93 5.06
CA VAL A 110 12.35 11.11 5.05
C VAL A 110 13.12 12.36 4.65
N ASN A 111 14.31 12.56 5.21
CA ASN A 111 15.16 13.71 4.87
C ASN A 111 15.57 13.72 3.38
N ALA A 112 15.68 12.54 2.75
CA ALA A 112 16.02 12.41 1.34
C ALA A 112 14.99 13.04 0.38
N PHE A 113 13.75 13.30 0.83
CA PHE A 113 12.78 14.07 0.04
C PHE A 113 13.18 15.54 -0.13
N GLY A 114 14.10 16.06 0.70
CA GLY A 114 14.60 17.43 0.60
C GLY A 114 13.53 18.51 0.81
N VAL A 115 12.47 18.19 1.56
CA VAL A 115 11.39 19.14 1.87
C VAL A 115 11.94 20.22 2.80
N PRO A 116 11.89 21.51 2.41
CA PRO A 116 12.37 22.60 3.26
C PRO A 116 11.52 22.74 4.54
N ASP A 117 12.13 23.15 5.64
CA ASP A 117 11.45 23.42 6.91
C ASP A 117 10.32 24.46 6.79
N THR A 118 10.51 25.45 5.92
CA THR A 118 9.50 26.46 5.59
C THR A 118 8.26 25.87 4.92
N CYS A 119 8.39 24.71 4.26
CA CYS A 119 7.28 23.97 3.67
C CYS A 119 6.64 22.98 4.65
N LEU A 120 7.38 22.48 5.65
CA LEU A 120 6.85 21.54 6.64
C LEU A 120 5.77 22.19 7.52
N ALA A 121 5.96 23.46 7.91
CA ALA A 121 5.03 24.24 8.74
C ALA A 121 4.52 23.49 10.00
N ALA A 122 5.28 22.50 10.47
CA ALA A 122 4.91 21.58 11.54
C ALA A 122 6.08 21.48 12.53
N PRO A 123 6.01 22.12 13.71
CA PRO A 123 7.12 22.14 14.68
C PRO A 123 7.60 20.75 15.10
N ILE A 124 6.70 19.76 15.16
CA ILE A 124 7.04 18.35 15.47
C ILE A 124 7.90 17.68 14.38
N GLY A 125 7.96 18.24 13.17
CA GLY A 125 8.70 17.71 12.03
C GLY A 125 10.11 18.31 11.85
N LEU A 126 10.48 19.32 12.63
CA LEU A 126 11.76 20.05 12.47
C LEU A 126 12.96 19.33 13.13
N GLY A 127 12.75 18.16 13.73
CA GLY A 127 13.83 17.37 14.35
C GLY A 127 14.41 17.97 15.64
N HIS A 128 14.06 19.20 16.00
CA HIS A 128 14.32 19.81 17.30
C HIS A 128 13.01 19.99 18.05
N LEU A 129 12.88 19.37 19.23
CA LEU A 129 11.93 19.85 20.22
C LEU A 129 12.48 21.21 20.68
N SER A 130 11.85 22.32 20.25
CA SER A 130 12.11 23.61 20.90
C SER A 130 11.89 23.44 22.41
N PRO A 131 12.74 24.04 23.26
CA PRO A 131 12.63 23.93 24.72
C PRO A 131 11.28 24.43 25.25
#